data_AF-A0A4P7D6J3-F1
#
_entry.id   AF-A0A4P7D6J3-F1
#
_cell.length_a   1.000
_cell.length_b   1.000
_cell.length_c   1.000
_cell.angle_alpha   90.00
_cell.angle_beta   90.00
_cell.angle_gamma   90.00
#
_symmetry.space_group_name_H-M   'P 1'
#
loop_
_entity.id
_entity.type
_entity.pdbx_description
1 polymer ?
#
loop_
_entity_poly.entity_id
_entity_poly.type
_entity_poly.pdbx_seq_one_letter_code
_entity_poly.pdbx_strand_id
1 'polypeptide(L)'
;MTTGDRDELDRLMSVLESDDEECWPLYEEVGRIVVSHLLARDPKTMSGIVDAWAASLRTHGELADTWPDSPQYGQVQSAAADADAALFSLIREAVLPRAQ
;
A
#
# COMPACT_ATOMS: atom_id res chain seq x y z
N MET A 1 -18.56 2.42 -24.82
CA MET A 1 -18.59 1.39 -23.77
C MET A 1 -19.77 0.49 -24.08
N THR A 2 -19.48 -0.75 -24.46
CA THR A 2 -20.49 -1.77 -24.75
C THR A 2 -21.08 -2.31 -23.44
N THR A 3 -22.18 -3.06 -23.52
CA THR A 3 -22.74 -3.75 -22.34
C THR A 3 -21.72 -4.72 -21.73
N GLY A 4 -20.93 -5.40 -22.57
CA GLY A 4 -19.87 -6.31 -22.12
C GLY A 4 -18.75 -5.60 -21.36
N ASP A 5 -18.32 -4.42 -21.83
CA ASP A 5 -17.28 -3.63 -21.13
C ASP A 5 -17.71 -3.22 -19.71
N ARG A 6 -19.03 -3.01 -19.52
CA ARG A 6 -19.59 -2.63 -18.22
C ARG A 6 -19.66 -3.82 -17.27
N ASP A 7 -20.09 -4.97 -17.77
CA ASP A 7 -20.15 -6.21 -16.99
C ASP A 7 -18.75 -6.67 -16.55
N GLU A 8 -17.73 -6.49 -17.41
CA GLU A 8 -16.33 -6.75 -17.07
C GLU A 8 -15.78 -5.77 -16.04
N LEU A 9 -16.13 -4.48 -16.12
CA LEU A 9 -15.75 -3.48 -15.13
C LEU A 9 -16.40 -3.78 -13.78
N ASP A 10 -17.69 -4.10 -13.74
CA ASP A 10 -18.41 -4.43 -12.51
C ASP A 10 -17.85 -5.71 -11.87
N ARG A 11 -17.48 -6.70 -12.69
CA ARG A 11 -16.76 -7.89 -12.21
C ARG A 11 -15.41 -7.52 -11.63
N LEU A 12 -14.61 -6.71 -12.31
CA LEU A 12 -13.31 -6.26 -11.81
C LEU A 12 -13.46 -5.53 -10.48
N MET A 13 -14.41 -4.58 -10.37
CA MET A 13 -14.67 -3.86 -9.12
C MET A 13 -15.06 -4.81 -7.99
N SER A 14 -15.90 -5.81 -8.26
CA SER A 14 -16.29 -6.81 -7.26
C SER A 14 -15.11 -7.67 -6.77
N VAL A 15 -14.19 -8.06 -7.66
CA VAL A 15 -13.00 -8.87 -7.29
C VAL A 15 -11.99 -8.01 -6.53
N LEU A 16 -11.84 -6.73 -6.90
CA LEU A 16 -11.01 -5.76 -6.18
C LEU A 16 -11.54 -5.51 -4.77
N GLU A 17 -12.87 -5.39 -4.61
CA GLU A 17 -13.53 -5.18 -3.31
C GLU A 17 -13.43 -6.39 -2.38
N SER A 18 -13.37 -7.61 -2.93
CA SER A 18 -13.23 -8.84 -2.15
C SER A 18 -11.79 -9.18 -1.76
N ASP A 19 -10.82 -8.39 -2.19
CA ASP A 19 -9.37 -8.65 -2.00
C ASP A 19 -8.99 -10.08 -2.42
N ASP A 20 -9.53 -10.53 -3.56
CA ASP A 20 -9.28 -11.88 -4.07
C ASP A 20 -7.81 -12.02 -4.52
N GLU A 21 -7.19 -13.17 -4.22
CA GLU A 21 -5.82 -13.48 -4.65
C GLU A 21 -5.66 -13.41 -6.18
N GLU A 22 -6.74 -13.62 -6.95
CA GLU A 22 -6.76 -13.45 -8.40
C GLU A 22 -6.42 -12.02 -8.85
N CYS A 23 -6.61 -11.01 -8.00
CA CYS A 23 -6.23 -9.63 -8.28
C CYS A 23 -4.75 -9.33 -8.06
N TRP A 24 -4.00 -10.22 -7.40
CA TRP A 24 -2.58 -9.99 -7.09
C TRP A 24 -1.73 -9.60 -8.31
N PRO A 25 -1.81 -10.31 -9.46
CA PRO A 25 -1.03 -9.94 -10.64
C PRO A 25 -1.36 -8.54 -11.17
N LEU A 26 -2.63 -8.12 -11.06
CA LEU A 26 -3.07 -6.79 -11.48
C LEU A 26 -2.52 -5.72 -10.53
N TYR A 27 -2.60 -5.93 -9.21
CA TYR A 27 -2.03 -5.02 -8.22
C TYR A 27 -0.52 -4.87 -8.38
N GLU A 28 0.18 -5.98 -8.62
CA GLU A 28 1.63 -5.98 -8.83
C GLU A 28 2.02 -5.18 -10.08
N GLU A 29 1.32 -5.39 -11.20
CA GLU A 29 1.63 -4.67 -12.44
C GLU A 29 1.29 -3.18 -12.35
N VAL A 30 0.14 -2.82 -11.76
CA VAL A 30 -0.20 -1.43 -11.47
C VAL A 30 0.84 -0.78 -10.56
N GLY A 31 1.28 -1.49 -9.51
CA GLY A 31 2.33 -1.05 -8.61
C GLY A 31 3.65 -0.79 -9.34
N ARG A 32 4.09 -1.69 -10.21
CA ARG A 32 5.32 -1.54 -11.03
C ARG A 32 5.26 -0.31 -11.94
N ILE A 33 4.11 -0.07 -12.58
CA ILE A 33 3.90 1.10 -13.44
C ILE A 33 3.98 2.39 -12.61
N VAL A 34 3.30 2.44 -11.47
CA VAL A 34 3.31 3.60 -10.56
C VAL A 34 4.72 3.89 -10.05
N VAL A 35 5.44 2.88 -9.57
CA VAL A 35 6.82 3.03 -9.08
C VAL A 35 7.74 3.55 -10.20
N SER A 36 7.65 2.97 -11.40
CA SER A 36 8.45 3.42 -12.55
C SER A 36 8.14 4.87 -12.93
N HIS A 37 6.87 5.26 -12.87
CA HIS A 37 6.43 6.62 -13.15
C HIS A 37 6.94 7.63 -12.11
N LEU A 38 6.83 7.29 -10.82
CA LEU A 38 7.30 8.14 -9.72
C LEU A 38 8.83 8.28 -9.74
N LEU A 39 9.57 7.19 -9.96
CA LEU A 39 11.03 7.24 -10.09
C LEU A 39 11.49 8.20 -11.19
N ALA A 40 10.78 8.24 -12.32
CA ALA A 40 11.14 9.08 -13.44
C ALA A 40 10.81 10.57 -13.24
N ARG A 41 9.78 10.90 -12.44
CA ARG A 41 9.22 12.26 -12.35
C ARG A 41 9.45 12.93 -11.01
N ASP A 42 9.42 12.17 -9.93
CA ASP A 42 9.57 12.67 -8.56
C ASP A 42 10.37 11.67 -7.70
N PRO A 43 11.69 11.56 -7.94
CA PRO A 43 12.55 10.65 -7.20
C PRO A 43 12.62 11.01 -5.70
N LYS A 44 12.33 12.26 -5.32
CA LYS A 44 12.30 12.68 -3.93
C LYS A 44 11.13 12.05 -3.19
N THR A 45 9.93 12.12 -3.77
CA THR A 45 8.75 11.44 -3.22
C THR A 45 8.95 9.93 -3.16
N MET A 46 9.54 9.33 -4.22
CA MET A 46 9.85 7.91 -4.20
C MET A 46 10.85 7.53 -3.08
N SER A 47 11.89 8.35 -2.85
CA SER A 47 12.81 8.14 -1.72
C SER A 47 12.07 8.15 -0.38
N GLY A 48 11.14 9.10 -0.19
CA GLY A 48 10.31 9.16 1.02
C GLY A 48 9.42 7.92 1.22
N ILE A 49 8.86 7.37 0.13
CA ILE A 49 8.11 6.11 0.16
C ILE A 49 9.01 4.94 0.57
N VAL A 50 10.23 4.85 0.03
CA VAL A 50 11.20 3.81 0.41
C VAL A 50 11.56 3.89 1.89
N ASP A 51 11.81 5.09 2.41
CA ASP A 51 12.14 5.29 3.82
C ASP A 51 10.98 4.89 4.74
N ALA A 52 9.74 5.26 4.37
CA ALA A 52 8.53 4.87 5.10
C ALA A 52 8.29 3.35 5.05
N TRP A 53 8.52 2.72 3.90
CA TRP A 53 8.42 1.26 3.74
C TRP A 53 9.43 0.53 4.62
N ALA A 54 10.68 0.99 4.65
CA ALA A 54 11.70 0.43 5.51
C ALA A 54 11.35 0.60 7.01
N ALA A 55 10.68 1.69 7.39
CA ALA A 55 10.20 1.90 8.75
C ALA A 55 9.07 0.92 9.11
N SER A 56 8.05 0.79 8.25
CA SER A 56 6.95 -0.18 8.41
C SER A 56 7.50 -1.61 8.54
N LEU A 57 8.41 -2.01 7.64
CA LEU A 57 9.03 -3.34 7.68
C LEU A 57 9.76 -3.62 9.00
N ARG A 58 10.49 -2.63 9.54
CA ARG A 58 11.16 -2.76 10.84
C ARG A 58 10.17 -2.95 11.97
N THR A 59 9.13 -2.13 12.06
CA THR A 59 8.12 -2.23 13.13
C THR A 59 7.31 -3.52 13.06
N HIS A 60 7.05 -4.04 11.86
CA HIS A 60 6.42 -5.35 11.69
C HIS A 60 7.35 -6.51 12.06
N GLY A 61 8.66 -6.38 11.78
CA GLY A 61 9.67 -7.31 12.28
C GLY A 61 9.70 -7.35 13.81
N GLU A 62 9.72 -6.17 14.45
CA GLU A 62 9.66 -6.04 15.91
C GLU A 62 8.36 -6.62 16.49
N LEU A 63 7.22 -6.40 15.84
CA LEU A 63 5.94 -6.98 16.24
C LEU A 63 5.94 -8.51 16.16
N ALA A 64 6.50 -9.07 15.07
CA ALA A 64 6.64 -10.52 14.91
C ALA A 64 7.55 -11.14 15.96
N ASP A 65 8.57 -10.40 16.42
CA ASP A 65 9.49 -10.82 17.49
C ASP A 65 8.93 -10.57 18.90
N THR A 66 7.77 -9.91 19.05
CA THR A 66 7.16 -9.58 20.34
C THR A 66 5.98 -10.50 20.65
N TRP A 67 6.08 -11.27 21.73
CA TRP A 67 5.00 -12.14 22.17
C TRP A 67 3.73 -11.35 22.59
N PRO A 68 2.52 -11.85 22.30
CA PRO A 68 1.25 -11.17 22.64
C PRO A 68 1.04 -10.84 24.13
N ASP A 69 1.67 -11.59 25.03
CA ASP A 69 1.61 -11.40 26.49
C ASP A 69 2.69 -10.45 27.03
N SER A 70 3.59 -9.99 26.17
CA SER A 70 4.60 -8.99 26.53
C SER A 70 3.93 -7.69 26.96
N PRO A 71 4.39 -7.04 28.07
CA PRO A 71 3.91 -5.72 28.47
C PRO A 71 4.07 -4.64 27.39
N GLN A 72 4.95 -4.85 26.41
CA GLN A 72 5.25 -3.92 25.32
C GLN A 72 4.45 -4.19 24.05
N TYR A 73 3.73 -5.32 23.96
CA TYR A 73 3.05 -5.75 22.73
C TYR A 73 2.11 -4.68 22.16
N GLY A 74 1.27 -4.07 23.00
CA GLY A 74 0.35 -3.02 22.57
C GLY A 74 1.06 -1.78 22.02
N GLN A 75 2.24 -1.43 22.57
CA GLN A 75 3.03 -0.31 22.07
C GLN A 75 3.64 -0.62 20.70
N VAL A 76 4.22 -1.81 20.54
CA VAL A 76 4.83 -2.26 19.27
C VAL A 76 3.75 -2.40 18.19
N GLN A 77 2.58 -2.93 18.53
CA GLN A 77 1.44 -3.02 17.61
C GLN A 77 0.97 -1.64 17.13
N SER A 78 0.86 -0.66 18.04
CA SER A 78 0.52 0.72 17.66
C SER A 78 1.57 1.33 16.75
N ALA A 79 2.86 1.13 17.05
CA ALA A 79 3.95 1.64 16.23
C ALA A 79 3.94 1.06 14.80
N ALA A 80 3.65 -0.24 14.66
CA ALA A 80 3.51 -0.87 13.35
C ALA A 80 2.32 -0.29 12.56
N ALA A 81 1.17 -0.10 13.20
CA ALA A 81 -0.01 0.51 12.58
C ALA A 81 0.25 1.97 12.15
N ASP A 82 0.94 2.76 12.98
CA ASP A 82 1.30 4.14 12.66
C ASP A 82 2.29 4.22 11.48
N ALA A 83 3.24 3.29 11.41
CA ALA A 83 4.19 3.22 10.30
C ALA A 83 3.50 2.84 8.98
N ASP A 84 2.56 1.90 9.00
CA ASP A 84 1.73 1.57 7.83
C ASP A 84 0.87 2.75 7.38
N ALA A 85 0.21 3.42 8.33
CA ALA A 85 -0.60 4.60 8.03
C ALA A 85 0.23 5.71 7.36
N ALA A 86 1.46 5.93 7.85
CA ALA A 86 2.38 6.89 7.25
C ALA A 86 2.80 6.49 5.82
N LEU A 87 3.16 5.22 5.61
CA LEU A 87 3.48 4.68 4.29
C LEU A 87 2.32 4.85 3.30
N PHE A 88 1.11 4.41 3.68
CA PHE A 88 -0.06 4.48 2.83
C PHE A 88 -0.50 5.92 2.54
N SER A 89 -0.35 6.83 3.51
CA SER A 89 -0.62 8.24 3.28
C SER A 89 0.34 8.83 2.24
N LEU A 90 1.64 8.52 2.31
CA LEU A 90 2.62 9.00 1.33
C LEU A 90 2.36 8.43 -0.07
N ILE A 91 2.06 7.13 -0.18
CA ILE A 91 1.69 6.51 -1.46
C ILE A 91 0.44 7.18 -2.02
N ARG A 92 -0.59 7.39 -1.20
CA ARG A 92 -1.82 8.06 -1.63
C ARG A 92 -1.54 9.47 -2.15
N GLU A 93 -0.77 10.27 -1.42
CA GLU A 93 -0.45 11.64 -1.82
C GLU A 93 0.40 11.69 -3.11
N ALA A 94 1.27 10.70 -3.32
CA ALA A 94 2.08 10.58 -4.52
C ALA A 94 1.27 10.21 -5.77
N VAL A 95 0.28 9.32 -5.62
CA VAL A 95 -0.48 8.73 -6.74
C VAL A 95 -1.77 9.49 -7.04
N LEU A 96 -2.42 10.03 -6.02
CA LEU A 96 -3.66 10.81 -6.14
C LEU A 96 -3.34 12.28 -5.84
N PRO A 97 -2.99 13.09 -6.85
CA PRO A 97 -2.75 14.50 -6.63
C PRO A 97 -3.99 15.15 -6.01
N ARG A 98 -3.78 16.00 -4.99
CA ARG A 98 -4.86 16.79 -4.39
C ARG A 98 -5.56 17.57 -5.51
N ALA A 99 -6.89 17.47 -5.58
CA ALA A 99 -7.69 18.29 -6.48
C ALA A 99 -7.32 19.76 -6.25
N GLN A 100 -6.80 20.41 -7.30
CA GLN A 100 -6.57 21.85 -7.32
C GLN A 100 -7.88 22.57 -7.63
#